data_AF-A0A518BEM5-F1
#
_entry.id   AF-A0A518BEM5-F1
#
_cell.length_a   1.000
_cell.length_b   1.000
_cell.length_c   1.000
_cell.angle_alpha   90.00
_cell.angle_beta   90.00
_cell.angle_gamma   90.00
#
_symmetry.space_group_name_H-M   'P 1'
#
loop_
_entity.id
_entity.type
_entity.pdbx_description
1 polymer ?
#
loop_
_entity_poly.entity_id
_entity_poly.type
_entity_poly.pdbx_seq_one_letter_code
_entity_poly.pdbx_strand_id
1 'polypeptide(L)'
;MKLVSNLAPRTVATMGLLILSTALTPSAEAQSPCFLFDQLESAPCCAPVNLSVPAFGPGAMPATGLCWNACGLAGQNCISVDWDPIAPTPLCGHYVTKLRVTDCSGIVLMSGALELDYTRTWEETAVPGTVGTQVWRFAAKIDFGGSFTATPVCPVPPDLGPYPTSFWYGYFDVAEDCFAGTVENALVLFHNCDAFTHHPTLSSQPGTFHPTSTYAIVAPDTPGNPFLPTSAPLPGGPIVAEAMRRLDPSLPPGVCLAEEPVLQGGLIPIGSGCLCPLSLAPAQNTASTLFGNGVCGGSFLSLNFWPVAPWLDFTTASIGTWTTTASYPGPERVSAAEGVFLYRDVCDPTGVLAQSIDVFYGAVTQGGYLVLPTSPIAPTTDRFIDLASNYSHTLPAPVTFPVFGTVKPTKHLIYVNF
;
A
#
# COMPACT_ATOMS: atom_id res chain seq x y z
N MET A 1 -59.67 -49.36 85.11
CA MET A 1 -59.75 -48.46 83.94
C MET A 1 -58.45 -48.58 83.18
N LYS A 2 -58.48 -49.20 81.99
CA LYS A 2 -57.33 -49.67 81.21
C LYS A 2 -57.35 -49.01 79.82
N LEU A 3 -56.16 -48.55 79.43
CA LEU A 3 -55.46 -48.63 78.14
C LEU A 3 -56.14 -48.29 76.79
N VAL A 4 -55.63 -47.23 76.17
CA VAL A 4 -54.84 -47.15 74.90
C VAL A 4 -54.92 -48.34 73.91
N SER A 5 -55.28 -48.08 72.64
CA SER A 5 -54.35 -48.13 71.48
C SER A 5 -55.04 -48.29 70.10
N ASN A 6 -54.41 -47.64 69.11
CA ASN A 6 -54.25 -47.96 67.67
C ASN A 6 -55.42 -47.87 66.69
N LEU A 7 -55.26 -47.00 65.67
CA LEU A 7 -54.99 -47.38 64.26
C LEU A 7 -54.85 -46.14 63.34
N ALA A 8 -53.77 -46.12 62.55
CA ALA A 8 -53.57 -45.28 61.35
C ALA A 8 -54.42 -45.82 60.16
N PRO A 9 -54.37 -45.34 58.89
CA PRO A 9 -53.53 -44.30 58.24
C PRO A 9 -54.28 -43.40 57.19
N ARG A 10 -53.59 -42.42 56.57
CA ARG A 10 -53.39 -42.34 55.09
C ARG A 10 -52.75 -41.02 54.64
N THR A 11 -51.71 -41.21 53.85
CA THR A 11 -50.90 -40.28 53.06
C THR A 11 -51.69 -39.65 51.91
N VAL A 12 -51.45 -38.36 51.65
CA VAL A 12 -51.56 -37.74 50.32
C VAL A 12 -50.33 -36.84 50.14
N ALA A 13 -49.46 -37.22 49.21
CA ALA A 13 -48.32 -36.42 48.78
C ALA A 13 -48.76 -35.50 47.62
N THR A 14 -48.55 -34.20 47.76
CA THR A 14 -48.76 -33.21 46.69
C THR A 14 -47.41 -32.82 46.14
N MET A 15 -47.13 -33.24 44.91
CA MET A 15 -45.91 -32.92 44.15
C MET A 15 -46.03 -31.49 43.62
N GLY A 16 -45.21 -30.57 44.13
CA GLY A 16 -45.10 -29.20 43.62
C GLY A 16 -44.17 -29.15 42.40
N LEU A 17 -44.69 -28.69 41.27
CA LEU A 17 -43.94 -28.47 40.03
C LEU A 17 -43.31 -27.08 40.07
N LEU A 18 -41.99 -27.01 40.24
CA LEU A 18 -41.20 -25.78 40.18
C LEU A 18 -40.87 -25.49 38.70
N ILE A 19 -41.54 -24.51 38.09
CA ILE A 19 -41.23 -24.05 36.73
C ILE A 19 -40.06 -23.06 36.84
N LEU A 20 -38.87 -23.50 36.48
CA LEU A 20 -37.67 -22.69 36.38
C LEU A 20 -37.62 -22.02 34.99
N SER A 21 -38.16 -20.81 34.89
CA SER A 21 -38.06 -19.98 33.69
C SER A 21 -36.65 -19.37 33.59
N THR A 22 -35.74 -20.10 32.96
CA THR A 22 -34.46 -19.58 32.48
C THR A 22 -34.73 -18.58 31.34
N ALA A 23 -34.61 -17.30 31.63
CA ALA A 23 -34.50 -16.27 30.61
C ALA A 23 -33.22 -16.53 29.80
N LEU A 24 -33.40 -17.01 28.56
CA LEU A 24 -32.37 -16.97 27.53
C LEU A 24 -32.13 -15.50 27.19
N THR A 25 -31.23 -14.84 27.92
CA THR A 25 -30.60 -13.63 27.42
C THR A 25 -29.79 -14.05 26.18
N PRO A 26 -30.06 -13.50 24.98
CA PRO A 26 -29.12 -13.67 23.89
C PRO A 26 -27.79 -13.14 24.40
N SER A 27 -26.80 -14.03 24.52
CA SER A 27 -25.42 -13.61 24.59
C SER A 27 -25.20 -12.79 23.33
N ALA A 28 -25.10 -11.47 23.49
CA ALA A 28 -24.43 -10.66 22.49
C ALA A 28 -23.08 -11.35 22.31
N GLU A 29 -22.92 -12.05 21.19
CA GLU A 29 -21.59 -12.45 20.73
C GLU A 29 -20.83 -11.13 20.72
N ALA A 30 -19.87 -11.02 21.64
CA ALA A 30 -18.90 -9.96 21.57
C ALA A 30 -18.23 -10.18 20.22
N GLN A 31 -18.70 -9.43 19.20
CA GLN A 31 -18.08 -9.40 17.89
C GLN A 31 -16.63 -9.07 18.18
N SER A 32 -15.76 -10.07 18.02
CA SER A 32 -14.33 -9.85 18.13
C SER A 32 -14.03 -8.68 17.21
N PRO A 33 -13.32 -7.63 17.66
CA PRO A 33 -12.83 -6.63 16.72
C PRO A 33 -12.07 -7.43 15.64
N CYS A 34 -12.45 -7.27 14.37
CA CYS A 34 -11.73 -7.96 13.29
C CYS A 34 -10.30 -7.43 13.17
N PHE A 35 -10.00 -6.30 13.83
CA PHE A 35 -8.69 -5.70 13.93
C PHE A 35 -7.63 -6.68 14.46
N LEU A 36 -6.81 -7.17 13.53
CA LEU A 36 -5.67 -8.03 13.79
C LEU A 36 -4.39 -7.20 13.77
N PHE A 37 -3.72 -7.09 14.92
CA PHE A 37 -2.40 -6.44 15.00
C PHE A 37 -1.35 -7.25 14.22
N ASP A 38 -0.63 -6.57 13.33
CA ASP A 38 0.42 -7.16 12.49
C ASP A 38 1.69 -7.58 13.24
N GLN A 39 1.84 -7.13 14.49
CA GLN A 39 2.97 -7.35 15.40
C GLN A 39 4.28 -6.62 15.02
N LEU A 40 4.29 -5.76 14.00
CA LEU A 40 5.51 -5.04 13.61
C LEU A 40 5.90 -4.00 14.67
N GLU A 41 4.91 -3.41 15.33
CA GLU A 41 5.06 -2.41 16.40
C GLU A 41 5.28 -3.02 17.81
N SER A 42 5.14 -4.34 17.98
CA SER A 42 5.02 -4.94 19.32
C SER A 42 6.35 -5.29 19.99
N ALA A 43 7.48 -5.01 19.35
CA ALA A 43 8.82 -5.33 19.85
C ALA A 43 9.82 -4.18 19.69
N PRO A 44 10.96 -4.21 20.39
CA PRO A 44 12.04 -3.24 20.17
C PRO A 44 12.50 -3.23 18.71
N CYS A 45 13.00 -2.08 18.22
CA CYS A 45 13.49 -1.95 16.85
C CYS A 45 14.40 -3.13 16.46
N CYS A 46 14.18 -3.66 15.25
CA CYS A 46 14.98 -4.76 14.70
C CYS A 46 14.87 -6.09 15.46
N ALA A 47 14.04 -6.20 16.50
CA ALA A 47 13.79 -7.48 17.14
C ALA A 47 12.98 -8.38 16.19
N PRO A 48 13.26 -9.69 16.14
CA PRO A 48 12.44 -10.61 15.36
C PRO A 48 10.99 -10.65 15.87
N VAL A 49 10.03 -10.52 14.96
CA VAL A 49 8.58 -10.60 15.23
C VAL A 49 7.91 -11.50 14.20
N ASN A 50 6.83 -12.18 14.61
CA ASN A 50 6.02 -12.96 13.67
C ASN A 50 4.97 -12.04 13.05
N LEU A 51 5.07 -11.82 11.74
CA LEU A 51 4.11 -10.99 11.03
C LEU A 51 2.73 -11.66 11.03
N SER A 52 1.71 -10.91 11.41
CA SER A 52 0.31 -11.37 11.39
C SER A 52 -0.49 -10.61 10.34
N VAL A 53 -0.52 -11.18 9.13
CA VAL A 53 -1.32 -10.67 8.01
C VAL A 53 -2.18 -11.82 7.50
N PRO A 54 -3.49 -11.62 7.27
CA PRO A 54 -4.36 -12.70 6.81
C PRO A 54 -3.99 -13.16 5.40
N ALA A 55 -4.51 -14.32 5.01
CA ALA A 55 -4.41 -14.77 3.63
C ALA A 55 -5.48 -14.06 2.78
N PHE A 56 -5.09 -13.52 1.63
CA PHE A 56 -6.00 -12.84 0.72
C PHE A 56 -6.31 -13.71 -0.50
N GLY A 57 -7.60 -13.84 -0.79
CA GLY A 57 -8.10 -14.60 -1.94
C GLY A 57 -7.82 -13.91 -3.28
N PRO A 58 -8.18 -14.57 -4.39
CA PRO A 58 -8.19 -13.94 -5.70
C PRO A 58 -9.33 -12.90 -5.76
N GLY A 59 -9.22 -11.95 -6.68
CA GLY A 59 -10.26 -10.94 -6.85
C GLY A 59 -10.19 -10.27 -8.21
N ALA A 60 -11.17 -9.40 -8.45
CA ALA A 60 -11.22 -8.58 -9.65
C ALA A 60 -11.95 -7.26 -9.34
N MET A 61 -11.54 -6.18 -10.03
CA MET A 61 -12.17 -4.88 -9.90
C MET A 61 -12.29 -4.19 -11.27
N PRO A 62 -13.41 -3.52 -11.55
CA PRO A 62 -13.49 -2.55 -12.63
C PRO A 62 -12.50 -1.42 -12.37
N ALA A 63 -11.85 -0.94 -13.43
CA ALA A 63 -10.73 -0.04 -13.33
C ALA A 63 -10.70 0.92 -14.53
N THR A 64 -9.82 1.90 -14.44
CA THR A 64 -9.58 2.87 -15.51
C THR A 64 -8.09 2.92 -15.82
N GLY A 65 -7.77 2.87 -17.11
CA GLY A 65 -6.45 3.12 -17.65
C GLY A 65 -6.35 4.60 -18.02
N LEU A 66 -5.33 5.27 -17.49
CA LEU A 66 -5.09 6.70 -17.69
C LEU A 66 -3.78 6.92 -18.43
N CYS A 67 -3.80 7.90 -19.33
CA CYS A 67 -2.61 8.29 -20.07
C CYS A 67 -2.50 9.80 -20.08
N TRP A 68 -1.34 10.31 -19.72
CA TRP A 68 -1.00 11.71 -19.89
C TRP A 68 -0.02 11.87 -21.04
N ASN A 69 -0.09 13.01 -21.72
CA ASN A 69 0.92 13.46 -22.67
C ASN A 69 1.22 14.93 -22.39
N ALA A 70 2.49 15.27 -22.21
CA ALA A 70 2.90 16.58 -21.71
C ALA A 70 2.20 16.95 -20.39
N CYS A 71 2.02 15.95 -19.51
CA CYS A 71 1.27 16.02 -18.25
C CYS A 71 -0.20 16.45 -18.36
N GLY A 72 -0.73 16.61 -19.57
CA GLY A 72 -2.15 16.76 -19.83
C GLY A 72 -2.79 15.39 -20.03
N LEU A 73 -3.98 15.18 -19.47
CA LEU A 73 -4.72 13.94 -19.67
C LEU A 73 -5.05 13.76 -21.17
N ALA A 74 -4.50 12.72 -21.77
CA ALA A 74 -4.59 12.43 -23.20
C ALA A 74 -5.60 11.32 -23.51
N GLY A 75 -5.84 10.42 -22.56
CA GLY A 75 -6.79 9.32 -22.74
C GLY A 75 -7.23 8.71 -21.41
N GLN A 76 -8.45 8.18 -21.42
CA GLN A 76 -8.98 7.30 -20.39
C GLN A 76 -9.67 6.14 -21.08
N ASN A 77 -9.42 4.92 -20.63
CA ASN A 77 -10.13 3.74 -21.11
C ASN A 77 -10.60 2.90 -19.94
N CYS A 78 -11.82 2.39 -20.08
CA CYS A 78 -12.31 1.41 -19.14
C CYS A 78 -11.51 0.10 -19.31
N ILE A 79 -11.09 -0.45 -18.18
CA ILE A 79 -10.36 -1.70 -18.07
C ILE A 79 -10.91 -2.50 -16.88
N SER A 80 -10.45 -3.72 -16.70
CA SER A 80 -10.64 -4.49 -15.48
C SER A 80 -9.30 -5.06 -15.05
N VAL A 81 -9.09 -5.12 -13.75
CA VAL A 81 -7.94 -5.82 -13.15
C VAL A 81 -8.44 -7.07 -12.45
N ASP A 82 -7.71 -8.17 -12.59
CA ASP A 82 -7.94 -9.41 -11.84
C ASP A 82 -6.61 -9.95 -11.32
N TRP A 83 -6.66 -10.59 -10.15
CA TRP A 83 -5.49 -11.17 -9.50
C TRP A 83 -5.75 -12.58 -8.98
N ASP A 84 -4.70 -13.40 -9.02
CA ASP A 84 -4.67 -14.72 -8.40
C ASP A 84 -4.56 -14.57 -6.85
N PRO A 85 -4.70 -15.64 -6.04
CA PRO A 85 -4.53 -15.52 -4.59
C PRO A 85 -3.16 -14.92 -4.21
N ILE A 86 -3.14 -14.03 -3.21
CA ILE A 86 -1.91 -13.38 -2.75
C ILE A 86 -1.12 -14.38 -1.90
N ALA A 87 0.06 -14.78 -2.38
CA ALA A 87 0.89 -15.79 -1.74
C ALA A 87 2.08 -15.14 -1.03
N PRO A 88 2.38 -15.52 0.23
CA PRO A 88 3.60 -15.08 0.90
C PRO A 88 4.83 -15.70 0.22
N THR A 89 5.93 -14.96 0.19
CA THR A 89 7.24 -15.46 -0.23
C THR A 89 8.09 -15.84 1.00
N PRO A 90 9.27 -16.47 0.80
CA PRO A 90 10.20 -16.71 1.90
C PRO A 90 10.70 -15.42 2.59
N LEU A 91 10.66 -14.27 1.90
CA LEU A 91 11.00 -12.97 2.49
C LEU A 91 9.81 -12.44 3.29
N CYS A 92 10.01 -12.18 4.59
CA CYS A 92 8.90 -11.77 5.46
C CYS A 92 8.29 -10.43 5.03
N GLY A 93 6.96 -10.34 5.01
CA GLY A 93 6.24 -9.15 4.57
C GLY A 93 6.25 -8.93 3.06
N HIS A 94 6.82 -9.85 2.28
CA HIS A 94 6.81 -9.79 0.84
C HIS A 94 5.91 -10.88 0.25
N TYR A 95 4.99 -10.47 -0.60
CA TYR A 95 3.95 -11.28 -1.20
C TYR A 95 3.97 -11.16 -2.72
N VAL A 96 3.44 -12.17 -3.39
CA VAL A 96 3.32 -12.18 -4.85
C VAL A 96 1.93 -12.63 -5.25
N THR A 97 1.37 -11.96 -6.26
CA THR A 97 0.20 -12.45 -6.99
C THR A 97 0.41 -12.22 -8.48
N LYS A 98 -0.30 -12.97 -9.33
CA LYS A 98 -0.36 -12.66 -10.77
C LYS A 98 -1.47 -11.66 -11.02
N LEU A 99 -1.13 -10.51 -11.61
CA LEU A 99 -2.08 -9.48 -12.00
C LEU A 99 -2.31 -9.54 -13.52
N ARG A 100 -3.57 -9.40 -13.94
CA ARG A 100 -3.97 -9.27 -15.35
C ARG A 100 -4.79 -8.00 -15.53
N VAL A 101 -4.53 -7.31 -16.64
CA VAL A 101 -5.26 -6.11 -17.07
C VAL A 101 -5.99 -6.46 -18.35
N THR A 102 -7.32 -6.33 -18.35
CA THR A 102 -8.18 -6.61 -19.50
C THR A 102 -8.91 -5.35 -19.94
N ASP A 103 -9.18 -5.23 -21.24
CA ASP A 103 -10.07 -4.18 -21.74
C ASP A 103 -11.55 -4.51 -21.48
N CYS A 104 -12.43 -3.58 -21.79
CA CYS A 104 -13.88 -3.78 -21.68
C CYS A 104 -14.48 -4.85 -22.60
N SER A 105 -13.69 -5.40 -23.54
CA SER A 105 -14.08 -6.56 -24.35
C SER A 105 -13.57 -7.88 -23.78
N GLY A 106 -12.87 -7.86 -22.64
CA GLY A 106 -12.27 -9.02 -21.99
C GLY A 106 -10.95 -9.46 -22.61
N ILE A 107 -10.33 -8.65 -23.48
CA ILE A 107 -9.02 -8.95 -24.07
C ILE A 107 -7.95 -8.57 -23.05
N VAL A 108 -7.09 -9.52 -22.71
CA VAL A 108 -5.92 -9.24 -21.86
C VAL A 108 -4.98 -8.29 -22.61
N LEU A 109 -4.72 -7.14 -22.00
CA LEU A 109 -3.78 -6.13 -22.48
C LEU A 109 -2.38 -6.39 -21.95
N MET A 110 -2.28 -6.62 -20.64
CA MET A 110 -1.01 -6.79 -19.91
C MET A 110 -1.17 -7.82 -18.79
N SER A 111 -0.08 -8.51 -18.44
CA SER A 111 -0.05 -9.36 -17.25
C SER A 111 1.36 -9.54 -16.70
N GLY A 112 1.50 -9.77 -15.40
CA GLY A 112 2.80 -9.94 -14.75
C GLY A 112 2.66 -10.47 -13.32
N ALA A 113 3.79 -10.69 -12.67
CA ALA A 113 3.85 -10.95 -11.24
C ALA A 113 3.89 -9.61 -10.50
N LEU A 114 2.85 -9.34 -9.72
CA LEU A 114 2.75 -8.20 -8.83
C LEU A 114 3.47 -8.56 -7.53
N GLU A 115 4.61 -7.92 -7.29
CA GLU A 115 5.34 -7.96 -6.04
C GLU A 115 4.71 -6.95 -5.07
N LEU A 116 4.38 -7.41 -3.87
CA LEU A 116 3.66 -6.66 -2.85
C LEU A 116 4.47 -6.65 -1.56
N ASP A 117 4.99 -5.48 -1.20
CA ASP A 117 5.70 -5.27 0.06
C ASP A 117 4.75 -4.69 1.10
N TYR A 118 4.42 -5.49 2.11
CA TYR A 118 3.55 -5.07 3.20
C TYR A 118 4.15 -3.89 3.96
N THR A 119 3.36 -2.84 4.16
CA THR A 119 3.80 -1.62 4.84
C THR A 119 3.20 -1.52 6.23
N ARG A 120 1.87 -1.54 6.32
CA ARG A 120 1.12 -1.19 7.54
C ARG A 120 -0.29 -1.79 7.55
N THR A 121 -0.93 -1.74 8.71
CA THR A 121 -2.39 -1.89 8.86
C THR A 121 -2.98 -0.80 9.75
N TRP A 122 -4.23 -0.42 9.49
CA TRP A 122 -5.00 0.50 10.32
C TRP A 122 -6.48 0.17 10.30
N GLU A 123 -7.24 0.77 11.22
CA GLU A 123 -8.69 0.74 11.17
C GLU A 123 -9.19 2.10 10.68
N GLU A 124 -10.18 2.11 9.81
CA GLU A 124 -10.84 3.33 9.33
C GLU A 124 -12.35 3.17 9.35
N THR A 125 -13.08 4.28 9.25
CA THR A 125 -14.54 4.25 9.18
C THR A 125 -15.10 5.28 8.21
N ALA A 126 -16.04 4.83 7.39
CA ALA A 126 -16.85 5.70 6.53
C ALA A 126 -17.80 6.59 7.35
N VAL A 127 -18.25 6.12 8.53
CA VAL A 127 -19.21 6.81 9.38
C VAL A 127 -18.70 6.84 10.83
N PRO A 128 -18.38 8.03 11.38
CA PRO A 128 -17.90 8.14 12.75
C PRO A 128 -18.80 7.41 13.76
N GLY A 129 -18.21 6.52 14.56
CA GLY A 129 -18.91 5.75 15.59
C GLY A 129 -19.49 4.40 15.15
N THR A 130 -19.27 3.98 13.90
CA THR A 130 -19.56 2.60 13.45
C THR A 130 -18.35 1.69 13.64
N VAL A 131 -18.59 0.38 13.55
CA VAL A 131 -17.52 -0.63 13.42
C VAL A 131 -16.65 -0.27 12.22
N GLY A 132 -15.34 -0.30 12.39
CA GLY A 132 -14.40 0.09 11.35
C GLY A 132 -14.17 -1.00 10.31
N THR A 133 -13.43 -0.60 9.28
CA THR A 133 -12.82 -1.43 8.25
C THR A 133 -11.34 -1.55 8.59
N GLN A 134 -10.80 -2.76 8.67
CA GLN A 134 -9.35 -2.93 8.79
C GLN A 134 -8.74 -2.91 7.39
N VAL A 135 -7.67 -2.15 7.21
CA VAL A 135 -6.94 -2.06 5.93
C VAL A 135 -5.55 -2.65 6.09
N TRP A 136 -5.09 -3.40 5.10
CA TRP A 136 -3.70 -3.82 4.92
C TRP A 136 -3.16 -3.23 3.63
N ARG A 137 -2.10 -2.43 3.74
CA ARG A 137 -1.49 -1.73 2.60
C ARG A 137 -0.18 -2.35 2.17
N PHE A 138 -0.01 -2.44 0.86
CA PHE A 138 1.18 -2.93 0.19
C PHE A 138 1.73 -1.87 -0.75
N ALA A 139 3.03 -1.60 -0.68
CA ALA A 139 3.73 -0.97 -1.79
C ALA A 139 3.84 -2.00 -2.92
N ALA A 140 3.42 -1.61 -4.13
CA ALA A 140 3.23 -2.54 -5.24
C ALA A 140 4.21 -2.25 -6.38
N LYS A 141 4.78 -3.30 -6.97
CA LYS A 141 5.67 -3.23 -8.14
C LYS A 141 5.39 -4.38 -9.10
N ILE A 142 5.45 -4.13 -10.41
CA ILE A 142 5.22 -5.17 -11.42
C ILE A 142 5.96 -4.87 -12.71
N ASP A 143 6.51 -5.93 -13.32
CA ASP A 143 6.96 -5.92 -14.70
C ASP A 143 5.85 -6.53 -15.57
N PHE A 144 5.05 -5.69 -16.21
CA PHE A 144 3.98 -6.14 -17.10
C PHE A 144 4.54 -6.64 -18.42
N GLY A 145 4.16 -7.83 -18.86
CA GLY A 145 4.33 -8.27 -20.25
C GLY A 145 3.08 -7.93 -21.08
N GLY A 146 3.30 -7.50 -22.33
CA GLY A 146 2.22 -7.16 -23.26
C GLY A 146 1.57 -8.36 -23.95
N SER A 147 0.30 -8.22 -24.31
CA SER A 147 -0.41 -9.12 -25.21
C SER A 147 -0.43 -8.53 -26.62
N PHE A 148 0.44 -9.03 -27.51
CA PHE A 148 0.63 -8.49 -28.87
C PHE A 148 -0.55 -8.71 -29.85
N THR A 149 -1.66 -9.24 -29.37
CA THR A 149 -2.90 -9.39 -30.16
C THR A 149 -3.78 -8.15 -30.12
N ALA A 150 -3.56 -7.24 -29.15
CA ALA A 150 -4.27 -5.97 -29.04
C ALA A 150 -3.49 -4.83 -29.73
N THR A 151 -4.19 -3.91 -30.38
CA THR A 151 -3.58 -2.63 -30.79
C THR A 151 -3.26 -1.85 -29.51
N PRO A 152 -2.08 -1.21 -29.37
CA PRO A 152 -1.77 -0.43 -28.18
C PRO A 152 -2.86 0.63 -27.93
N VAL A 153 -3.58 0.48 -26.82
CA VAL A 153 -4.53 1.47 -26.33
C VAL A 153 -4.11 1.82 -24.90
N CYS A 154 -4.42 3.04 -24.46
CA CYS A 154 -4.22 3.42 -23.06
C CYS A 154 -4.81 2.33 -22.12
N PRO A 155 -4.06 1.83 -21.11
CA PRO A 155 -2.80 2.37 -20.59
C PRO A 155 -1.54 1.61 -21.06
N VAL A 156 -1.60 0.84 -22.15
CA VAL A 156 -0.46 0.03 -22.65
C VAL A 156 0.65 0.94 -23.19
N PRO A 157 1.84 0.95 -22.58
CA PRO A 157 2.93 1.81 -23.00
C PRO A 157 3.68 1.22 -24.21
N PRO A 158 4.24 2.07 -25.10
CA PRO A 158 4.91 1.64 -26.33
C PRO A 158 6.26 0.92 -26.13
N ASP A 159 6.86 1.00 -24.94
CA ASP A 159 8.10 0.29 -24.55
C ASP A 159 7.94 -1.23 -24.56
N LEU A 160 6.71 -1.75 -24.45
CA LEU A 160 6.39 -3.18 -24.60
C LEU A 160 6.60 -3.72 -26.03
N GLY A 161 6.75 -2.86 -27.03
CA GLY A 161 7.15 -3.27 -28.38
C GLY A 161 8.60 -3.77 -28.43
N PRO A 162 9.58 -2.94 -28.02
CA PRO A 162 11.00 -3.30 -28.00
C PRO A 162 11.45 -4.13 -26.79
N TYR A 163 10.74 -4.09 -25.65
CA TYR A 163 11.06 -4.86 -24.44
C TYR A 163 10.01 -5.90 -24.09
N PRO A 164 10.40 -7.01 -23.44
CA PRO A 164 9.45 -8.04 -23.04
C PRO A 164 8.52 -7.59 -21.91
N THR A 165 8.93 -6.58 -21.12
CA THR A 165 8.18 -6.07 -19.98
C THR A 165 8.28 -4.55 -19.84
N SER A 166 7.35 -3.95 -19.10
CA SER A 166 7.32 -2.55 -18.69
C SER A 166 7.19 -2.46 -17.16
N PHE A 167 7.97 -1.60 -16.51
CA PHE A 167 8.02 -1.48 -15.04
C PHE A 167 6.97 -0.51 -14.49
N TRP A 168 6.18 -0.95 -13.52
CA TRP A 168 5.11 -0.17 -12.88
C TRP A 168 5.21 -0.24 -11.37
N TYR A 169 4.72 0.81 -10.68
CA TYR A 169 4.74 0.91 -9.22
C TYR A 169 3.56 1.70 -8.66
N GLY A 170 3.24 1.49 -7.39
CA GLY A 170 2.20 2.23 -6.67
C GLY A 170 1.81 1.53 -5.37
N TYR A 171 0.52 1.28 -5.13
CA TYR A 171 0.05 0.55 -3.95
C TYR A 171 -1.13 -0.38 -4.27
N PHE A 172 -1.34 -1.33 -3.37
CA PHE A 172 -2.50 -2.20 -3.31
C PHE A 172 -3.01 -2.26 -1.88
N ASP A 173 -4.31 -2.06 -1.69
CA ASP A 173 -4.97 -2.15 -0.40
C ASP A 173 -5.99 -3.26 -0.40
N VAL A 174 -6.05 -3.99 0.72
CA VAL A 174 -7.14 -4.88 1.06
C VAL A 174 -7.86 -4.32 2.28
N ALA A 175 -9.16 -4.13 2.21
CA ALA A 175 -9.98 -3.55 3.25
C ALA A 175 -11.08 -4.52 3.66
N GLU A 176 -11.11 -4.97 4.92
CA GLU A 176 -12.15 -5.85 5.45
C GLU A 176 -13.08 -5.10 6.40
N ASP A 177 -14.36 -5.02 6.04
CA ASP A 177 -15.40 -4.48 6.91
C ASP A 177 -15.57 -5.42 8.12
N CYS A 178 -15.22 -4.94 9.33
CA CYS A 178 -15.26 -5.77 10.52
C CYS A 178 -16.68 -6.16 10.98
N PHE A 179 -17.73 -5.52 10.46
CA PHE A 179 -19.11 -5.85 10.76
C PHE A 179 -19.69 -6.84 9.75
N ALA A 180 -19.48 -6.59 8.46
CA ALA A 180 -20.05 -7.39 7.38
C ALA A 180 -19.17 -8.58 6.96
N GLY A 181 -17.88 -8.55 7.29
CA GLY A 181 -16.88 -9.51 6.79
C GLY A 181 -16.67 -9.40 5.27
N THR A 182 -17.03 -8.26 4.68
CA THR A 182 -16.87 -8.01 3.25
C THR A 182 -15.51 -7.41 2.97
N VAL A 183 -14.84 -7.92 1.93
CA VAL A 183 -13.54 -7.42 1.49
C VAL A 183 -13.72 -6.52 0.28
N GLU A 184 -13.27 -5.28 0.41
CA GLU A 184 -13.06 -4.32 -0.67
C GLU A 184 -11.55 -4.16 -0.92
N ASN A 185 -11.16 -3.60 -2.08
CA ASN A 185 -9.75 -3.44 -2.41
C ASN A 185 -9.55 -2.11 -3.17
N ALA A 186 -8.32 -1.62 -3.21
CA ALA A 186 -7.90 -0.55 -4.11
C ALA A 186 -6.54 -0.89 -4.74
N LEU A 187 -6.33 -0.48 -5.99
CA LEU A 187 -5.07 -0.66 -6.70
C LEU A 187 -4.76 0.61 -7.48
N VAL A 188 -3.55 1.12 -7.31
CA VAL A 188 -3.00 2.15 -8.18
C VAL A 188 -1.61 1.75 -8.63
N LEU A 189 -1.40 1.71 -9.95
CA LEU A 189 -0.10 1.47 -10.56
C LEU A 189 0.20 2.59 -11.54
N PHE A 190 1.46 2.97 -11.64
CA PHE A 190 1.95 4.06 -12.47
C PHE A 190 3.23 3.64 -13.20
N HIS A 191 3.34 4.10 -14.44
CA HIS A 191 4.52 3.97 -15.27
C HIS A 191 4.95 5.35 -15.76
N ASN A 192 6.15 5.75 -15.35
CA ASN A 192 6.70 7.06 -15.66
C ASN A 192 7.37 7.10 -17.04
N CYS A 193 7.58 8.30 -17.56
CA CYS A 193 8.15 8.55 -18.88
C CYS A 193 9.63 8.15 -18.98
N ASP A 194 10.16 8.18 -20.20
CA ASP A 194 11.53 7.78 -20.52
C ASP A 194 12.62 8.43 -19.65
N ALA A 195 12.45 9.69 -19.24
CA ALA A 195 13.45 10.44 -18.48
C ALA A 195 13.83 9.74 -17.16
N PHE A 196 12.89 8.98 -16.59
CA PHE A 196 13.10 8.10 -15.44
C PHE A 196 13.38 6.67 -15.88
N THR A 197 12.35 6.01 -16.41
CA THR A 197 12.29 4.55 -16.50
C THR A 197 13.20 4.00 -17.58
N HIS A 198 13.50 4.80 -18.62
CA HIS A 198 14.26 4.37 -19.80
C HIS A 198 15.54 5.19 -20.02
N HIS A 199 16.03 5.86 -18.97
CA HIS A 199 17.25 6.68 -19.09
C HIS A 199 18.44 5.83 -19.58
N PRO A 200 19.15 6.23 -20.66
CA PRO A 200 20.14 5.40 -21.34
C PRO A 200 21.27 4.83 -20.48
N THR A 201 21.66 5.54 -19.42
CA THR A 201 22.77 5.15 -18.55
C THR A 201 22.33 4.54 -17.22
N LEU A 202 21.06 4.64 -16.87
CA LEU A 202 20.56 4.29 -15.53
C LEU A 202 19.56 3.13 -15.56
N SER A 203 18.90 2.89 -16.69
CA SER A 203 17.88 1.87 -16.84
C SER A 203 18.42 0.55 -17.41
N SER A 204 17.82 -0.56 -16.97
CA SER A 204 17.98 -1.89 -17.60
C SER A 204 17.22 -2.00 -18.93
N GLN A 205 16.32 -1.07 -19.22
CA GLN A 205 15.51 -0.98 -20.44
C GLN A 205 15.67 0.40 -21.12
N PRO A 206 16.89 0.76 -21.58
CA PRO A 206 17.18 2.11 -22.05
C PRO A 206 16.63 2.43 -23.44
N GLY A 207 15.98 3.58 -23.61
CA GLY A 207 15.57 4.04 -24.95
C GLY A 207 14.70 5.27 -24.95
N THR A 208 13.93 5.44 -26.03
CA THR A 208 13.00 6.55 -26.20
C THR A 208 11.70 5.99 -26.77
N PHE A 209 10.71 5.80 -25.91
CA PHE A 209 9.45 5.15 -26.24
C PHE A 209 8.27 6.09 -26.00
N HIS A 210 8.30 6.82 -24.88
CA HIS A 210 7.23 7.72 -24.45
C HIS A 210 7.78 8.94 -23.68
N PRO A 211 8.61 9.78 -24.32
CA PRO A 211 9.36 10.84 -23.63
C PRO A 211 8.47 11.94 -23.03
N THR A 212 7.20 11.98 -23.45
CA THR A 212 6.21 12.95 -23.00
C THR A 212 5.01 12.29 -22.33
N SER A 213 4.98 10.96 -22.19
CA SER A 213 3.79 10.27 -21.71
C SER A 213 4.03 9.47 -20.45
N THR A 214 3.04 9.46 -19.59
CA THR A 214 2.97 8.63 -18.39
C THR A 214 1.64 7.89 -18.37
N TYR A 215 1.58 6.79 -17.63
CA TYR A 215 0.45 5.87 -17.66
C TYR A 215 0.07 5.47 -16.25
N ALA A 216 -1.22 5.28 -15.99
CA ALA A 216 -1.70 4.74 -14.72
C ALA A 216 -2.81 3.72 -14.92
N ILE A 217 -2.93 2.80 -13.96
CA ILE A 217 -4.07 1.91 -13.77
C ILE A 217 -4.63 2.24 -12.39
N VAL A 218 -5.93 2.50 -12.31
CA VAL A 218 -6.61 2.84 -11.06
C VAL A 218 -7.86 1.98 -10.90
N ALA A 219 -7.99 1.34 -9.74
CA ALA A 219 -9.14 0.53 -9.36
C ALA A 219 -9.51 0.77 -7.88
N PRO A 220 -10.79 0.77 -7.51
CA PRO A 220 -11.95 0.59 -8.39
C PRO A 220 -12.27 1.88 -9.18
N ASP A 221 -12.88 1.76 -10.35
CA ASP A 221 -13.55 2.88 -11.03
C ASP A 221 -14.94 2.41 -11.49
N THR A 222 -15.99 2.90 -10.81
CA THR A 222 -17.38 2.52 -11.10
C THR A 222 -18.30 3.74 -11.04
N PRO A 223 -19.52 3.67 -11.60
CA PRO A 223 -20.51 4.71 -11.39
C PRO A 223 -20.83 4.98 -9.91
N GLY A 224 -20.68 3.99 -9.03
CA GLY A 224 -20.90 4.12 -7.59
C GLY A 224 -19.70 4.70 -6.83
N ASN A 225 -18.51 4.58 -7.41
CA ASN A 225 -17.26 5.15 -6.87
C ASN A 225 -16.34 5.59 -8.02
N PRO A 226 -16.67 6.71 -8.68
CA PRO A 226 -15.93 7.14 -9.85
C PRO A 226 -14.59 7.76 -9.45
N PHE A 227 -13.57 7.42 -10.22
CA PHE A 227 -12.26 8.04 -10.13
C PHE A 227 -12.17 9.25 -11.09
N LEU A 228 -11.72 10.38 -10.57
CA LEU A 228 -11.51 11.61 -11.34
C LEU A 228 -10.02 11.92 -11.45
N PRO A 229 -9.42 11.80 -12.66
CA PRO A 229 -8.06 12.23 -12.88
C PRO A 229 -7.93 13.73 -12.63
N THR A 230 -7.04 14.09 -11.72
CA THR A 230 -6.81 15.48 -11.34
C THR A 230 -5.33 15.71 -11.14
N SER A 231 -4.91 16.96 -11.35
CA SER A 231 -3.53 17.40 -11.21
C SER A 231 -3.49 18.36 -10.02
N ALA A 232 -3.02 17.88 -8.88
CA ALA A 232 -2.91 18.66 -7.66
C ALA A 232 -1.50 18.54 -7.09
N PRO A 233 -0.77 19.66 -6.94
CA PRO A 233 0.51 19.65 -6.23
C PRO A 233 0.34 19.10 -4.82
N LEU A 234 1.30 18.28 -4.40
CA LEU A 234 1.27 17.65 -3.08
C LEU A 234 1.58 18.71 -2.01
N PRO A 235 0.69 18.94 -1.03
CA PRO A 235 1.00 19.82 0.08
C PRO A 235 2.06 19.19 0.98
N GLY A 236 2.92 20.03 1.55
CA GLY A 236 3.89 19.60 2.55
C GLY A 236 3.26 19.32 3.91
N GLY A 237 4.11 18.95 4.85
CA GLY A 237 3.70 18.77 6.24
C GLY A 237 4.76 18.11 7.12
N PRO A 238 4.58 18.16 8.44
CA PRO A 238 5.45 17.49 9.38
C PRO A 238 5.23 15.98 9.30
N ILE A 239 6.31 15.20 9.32
CA ILE A 239 6.20 13.76 9.43
C ILE A 239 6.17 13.34 10.89
N VAL A 240 5.13 12.59 11.25
CA VAL A 240 4.88 12.11 12.61
C VAL A 240 4.44 10.63 12.58
N ALA A 241 4.93 9.85 13.54
CA ALA A 241 4.59 8.43 13.71
C ALA A 241 4.94 7.54 12.49
N GLU A 242 4.49 6.28 12.56
CA GLU A 242 4.81 5.17 11.65
C GLU A 242 6.29 4.78 11.68
N ALA A 243 6.84 4.18 10.62
CA ALA A 243 8.12 3.52 10.74
C ALA A 243 8.92 3.38 9.44
N MET A 244 10.18 3.00 9.63
CA MET A 244 11.05 2.48 8.59
C MET A 244 11.42 1.04 8.91
N ARG A 245 11.61 0.22 7.87
CA ARG A 245 11.81 -1.23 8.07
C ARG A 245 12.77 -1.82 7.05
N ARG A 246 13.63 -2.71 7.53
CA ARG A 246 14.50 -3.56 6.69
C ARG A 246 13.83 -4.91 6.47
N LEU A 247 13.84 -5.37 5.22
CA LEU A 247 13.53 -6.74 4.84
C LEU A 247 14.81 -7.57 4.88
N ASP A 248 14.85 -8.60 5.73
CA ASP A 248 16.04 -9.44 5.91
C ASP A 248 15.79 -10.86 5.37
N PRO A 249 16.42 -11.24 4.24
CA PRO A 249 16.27 -12.58 3.67
C PRO A 249 16.96 -13.67 4.49
N SER A 250 17.73 -13.33 5.52
CA SER A 250 18.38 -14.30 6.41
C SER A 250 17.47 -14.80 7.54
N LEU A 251 16.32 -14.15 7.77
CA LEU A 251 15.35 -14.57 8.77
C LEU A 251 14.54 -15.79 8.31
N PRO A 252 14.02 -16.62 9.24
CA PRO A 252 13.09 -17.67 8.88
C PRO A 252 11.83 -17.13 8.19
N PRO A 253 11.18 -17.90 7.30
CA PRO A 253 9.93 -17.48 6.67
C PRO A 253 8.86 -17.07 7.69
N GLY A 254 8.22 -15.92 7.46
CA GLY A 254 7.21 -15.35 8.36
C GLY A 254 7.75 -14.58 9.56
N VAL A 255 9.07 -14.58 9.79
CA VAL A 255 9.72 -13.77 10.82
C VAL A 255 10.28 -12.50 10.20
N CYS A 256 9.78 -11.36 10.66
CA CYS A 256 10.17 -10.03 10.24
C CYS A 256 11.07 -9.38 11.29
N LEU A 257 11.78 -8.32 10.89
CA LEU A 257 12.32 -7.36 11.85
C LEU A 257 11.19 -6.42 12.25
N ALA A 258 11.04 -6.18 13.55
CA ALA A 258 10.21 -5.12 14.08
C ALA A 258 10.65 -3.79 13.51
N GLU A 259 9.68 -2.94 13.25
CA GLU A 259 9.90 -1.67 12.60
C GLU A 259 10.59 -0.67 13.53
N GLU A 260 11.23 0.34 12.95
CA GLU A 260 11.77 1.46 13.71
C GLU A 260 10.83 2.66 13.59
N PRO A 261 10.17 3.07 14.69
CA PRO A 261 9.26 4.20 14.63
C PRO A 261 9.96 5.50 14.22
N VAL A 262 9.32 6.29 13.37
CA VAL A 262 9.79 7.62 12.96
C VAL A 262 9.37 8.66 14.00
N LEU A 263 10.35 9.32 14.61
CA LEU A 263 10.12 10.30 15.67
C LEU A 263 9.76 11.67 15.11
N GLN A 264 10.44 12.08 14.04
CA GLN A 264 10.29 13.39 13.43
C GLN A 264 10.79 13.38 11.99
N GLY A 265 10.21 14.24 11.17
CA GLY A 265 10.65 14.46 9.81
C GLY A 265 9.87 15.58 9.14
N GLY A 266 9.95 15.65 7.83
CA GLY A 266 9.13 16.55 7.06
C GLY A 266 9.07 16.20 5.58
N LEU A 267 7.94 16.56 4.99
CA LEU A 267 7.75 16.66 3.56
C LEU A 267 7.71 18.15 3.18
N ILE A 268 8.73 18.60 2.45
CA ILE A 268 8.88 19.99 2.03
C ILE A 268 8.80 20.09 0.51
N PRO A 269 7.66 20.52 -0.07
CA PRO A 269 7.57 20.80 -1.49
C PRO A 269 8.56 21.89 -1.89
N ILE A 270 9.39 21.61 -2.89
CA ILE A 270 10.40 22.54 -3.41
C ILE A 270 10.01 23.11 -4.78
N GLY A 271 9.13 22.42 -5.52
CA GLY A 271 8.65 22.85 -6.83
C GLY A 271 7.52 21.98 -7.35
N SER A 272 6.82 22.46 -8.37
CA SER A 272 5.83 21.66 -9.11
C SER A 272 5.87 22.00 -10.58
N GLY A 273 5.48 21.05 -11.43
CA GLY A 273 5.53 21.19 -12.88
C GLY A 273 5.19 19.88 -13.58
N CYS A 274 5.55 19.79 -14.84
CA CYS A 274 5.53 18.58 -15.64
C CYS A 274 6.96 18.08 -15.79
N LEU A 275 7.21 16.78 -15.59
CA LEU A 275 8.52 16.17 -15.85
C LEU A 275 8.62 15.52 -17.25
N CYS A 276 7.49 15.38 -17.95
CA CYS A 276 7.37 14.61 -19.19
C CYS A 276 6.61 15.41 -20.27
N PRO A 277 7.20 16.41 -20.96
CA PRO A 277 8.57 16.90 -20.81
C PRO A 277 8.67 17.95 -19.70
N LEU A 278 9.92 18.32 -19.32
CA LEU A 278 10.16 19.34 -18.31
C LEU A 278 9.50 20.68 -18.68
N SER A 279 8.46 21.07 -17.94
CA SER A 279 7.69 22.31 -18.11
C SER A 279 7.14 22.75 -16.75
N LEU A 280 6.84 24.04 -16.57
CA LEU A 280 6.17 24.52 -15.35
C LEU A 280 4.65 24.30 -15.37
N ALA A 281 4.08 23.96 -16.54
CA ALA A 281 2.65 23.72 -16.68
C ALA A 281 2.37 22.61 -17.71
N PRO A 282 1.35 21.77 -17.47
CA PRO A 282 0.55 21.69 -16.24
C PRO A 282 1.34 21.08 -15.07
N ALA A 283 1.01 21.45 -13.83
CA ALA A 283 1.71 20.99 -12.63
C ALA A 283 1.15 19.64 -12.15
N GLN A 284 1.57 18.55 -12.81
CA GLN A 284 1.22 17.18 -12.42
C GLN A 284 2.18 16.61 -11.37
N ASN A 285 3.45 16.97 -11.45
CA ASN A 285 4.49 16.50 -10.56
C ASN A 285 4.78 17.54 -9.47
N THR A 286 5.07 17.06 -8.27
CA THR A 286 5.63 17.86 -7.18
C THR A 286 6.99 17.31 -6.79
N ALA A 287 8.04 18.13 -6.91
CA ALA A 287 9.34 17.81 -6.34
C ALA A 287 9.34 18.23 -4.86
N SER A 288 9.80 17.34 -3.98
CA SER A 288 9.82 17.57 -2.54
C SER A 288 11.11 17.06 -1.92
N THR A 289 11.47 17.62 -0.77
CA THR A 289 12.43 16.99 0.14
C THR A 289 11.65 16.18 1.18
N LEU A 290 11.92 14.89 1.25
CA LEU A 290 11.39 13.95 2.23
C LEU A 290 12.52 13.49 3.16
N PHE A 291 12.36 13.70 4.46
CA PHE A 291 13.35 13.25 5.45
C PHE A 291 12.69 12.81 6.76
N GLY A 292 13.37 11.94 7.49
CA GLY A 292 12.92 11.46 8.78
C GLY A 292 14.04 10.82 9.61
N ASN A 293 13.87 10.85 10.93
CA ASN A 293 14.77 10.20 11.88
C ASN A 293 13.96 9.24 12.77
N GLY A 294 14.43 8.01 12.88
CA GLY A 294 13.85 6.97 13.72
C GLY A 294 14.32 7.02 15.16
N VAL A 295 13.59 6.33 16.03
CA VAL A 295 13.85 6.26 17.48
C VAL A 295 15.15 5.51 17.83
N CYS A 296 15.58 4.60 16.97
CA CYS A 296 16.74 3.74 17.16
C CYS A 296 17.99 4.20 16.38
N GLY A 297 17.89 5.32 15.67
CA GLY A 297 18.98 6.00 14.97
C GLY A 297 18.98 5.82 13.46
N GLY A 298 17.98 5.16 12.90
CA GLY A 298 17.74 5.08 11.47
C GLY A 298 17.29 6.41 10.92
N SER A 299 17.46 6.61 9.63
CA SER A 299 17.09 7.86 8.97
C SER A 299 16.96 7.67 7.48
N PHE A 300 16.11 8.48 6.86
CA PHE A 300 16.05 8.62 5.41
C PHE A 300 16.10 10.10 5.03
N LEU A 301 16.72 10.39 3.89
CA LEU A 301 16.77 11.71 3.30
C LEU A 301 16.73 11.57 1.78
N SER A 302 15.71 12.10 1.13
CA SER A 302 15.68 12.25 -0.32
C SER A 302 16.82 13.16 -0.75
N LEU A 303 17.56 12.74 -1.76
CA LEU A 303 18.61 13.57 -2.35
C LEU A 303 17.98 14.68 -3.19
N ASN A 304 18.50 15.90 -3.05
CA ASN A 304 18.06 17.04 -3.83
C ASN A 304 18.91 17.17 -5.10
N PHE A 305 18.29 16.95 -6.25
CA PHE A 305 18.89 17.10 -7.58
C PHE A 305 18.29 18.27 -8.38
N TRP A 306 17.39 19.04 -7.77
CA TRP A 306 16.70 20.13 -8.43
C TRP A 306 17.63 21.33 -8.64
N PRO A 307 17.63 21.96 -9.84
CA PRO A 307 16.86 21.65 -11.04
C PRO A 307 17.64 20.83 -12.09
N VAL A 308 18.81 20.28 -11.73
CA VAL A 308 19.76 19.68 -12.69
C VAL A 308 19.27 18.34 -13.22
N ALA A 309 18.77 17.49 -12.32
CA ALA A 309 18.17 16.19 -12.63
C ALA A 309 16.90 16.03 -11.80
N PRO A 310 15.83 16.79 -12.10
CA PRO A 310 14.62 16.84 -11.29
C PRO A 310 13.91 15.47 -11.18
N TRP A 311 14.24 14.55 -12.09
CA TRP A 311 13.82 13.15 -12.06
C TRP A 311 14.66 12.25 -11.14
N LEU A 312 15.55 12.79 -10.31
CA LEU A 312 16.24 12.02 -9.26
C LEU A 312 15.84 12.50 -7.86
N ASP A 313 15.14 13.63 -7.77
CA ASP A 313 14.50 14.10 -6.54
C ASP A 313 13.41 13.14 -6.06
N PHE A 314 12.94 13.34 -4.83
CA PHE A 314 11.67 12.76 -4.44
C PHE A 314 10.54 13.52 -5.16
N THR A 315 9.92 12.84 -6.11
CA THR A 315 8.85 13.39 -6.93
C THR A 315 7.57 12.62 -6.72
N THR A 316 6.46 13.34 -6.72
CA THR A 316 5.12 12.73 -6.69
C THR A 316 4.34 13.16 -7.91
N ALA A 317 3.82 12.19 -8.67
CA ALA A 317 2.99 12.41 -9.84
C ALA A 317 1.52 12.28 -9.45
N SER A 318 0.78 13.39 -9.50
CA SER A 318 -0.66 13.39 -9.21
C SER A 318 -1.41 12.57 -10.26
N ILE A 319 -2.25 11.65 -9.80
CA ILE A 319 -3.04 10.75 -10.65
C ILE A 319 -4.51 11.19 -10.63
N GLY A 320 -5.09 11.32 -9.43
CA GLY A 320 -6.49 11.71 -9.30
C GLY A 320 -7.08 11.45 -7.91
N THR A 321 -8.41 11.33 -7.87
CA THR A 321 -9.16 11.17 -6.63
C THR A 321 -10.44 10.37 -6.85
N TRP A 322 -10.77 9.50 -5.90
CA TRP A 322 -12.13 9.01 -5.72
C TRP A 322 -12.99 10.10 -5.08
N THR A 323 -14.30 10.06 -5.34
CA THR A 323 -15.19 11.18 -4.98
C THR A 323 -16.32 10.83 -4.04
N THR A 324 -16.48 9.55 -3.70
CA THR A 324 -17.63 9.08 -2.94
C THR A 324 -17.20 8.52 -1.60
N THR A 325 -18.11 8.52 -0.63
CA THR A 325 -17.93 7.88 0.68
C THR A 325 -18.71 6.57 0.79
N ALA A 326 -19.22 6.06 -0.33
CA ALA A 326 -20.17 4.94 -0.36
C ALA A 326 -19.48 3.58 -0.43
N SER A 327 -18.21 3.54 -0.85
CA SER A 327 -17.38 2.35 -0.95
C SER A 327 -15.92 2.71 -0.77
N TYR A 328 -15.11 1.76 -0.33
CA TYR A 328 -13.67 1.92 -0.23
C TYR A 328 -13.04 2.34 -1.59
N PRO A 329 -11.99 3.20 -1.61
CA PRO A 329 -11.25 3.80 -0.48
C PRO A 329 -11.85 5.11 0.07
N GLY A 330 -13.12 5.41 -0.21
CA GLY A 330 -13.69 6.72 0.11
C GLY A 330 -13.11 7.84 -0.78
N PRO A 331 -13.22 9.12 -0.40
CA PRO A 331 -12.73 10.25 -1.19
C PRO A 331 -11.21 10.43 -1.04
N GLU A 332 -10.44 9.39 -1.37
CA GLU A 332 -8.98 9.39 -1.34
C GLU A 332 -8.40 10.06 -2.60
N ARG A 333 -7.32 10.83 -2.43
CA ARG A 333 -6.48 11.36 -3.50
C ARG A 333 -5.20 10.54 -3.55
N VAL A 334 -4.72 10.29 -4.75
CA VAL A 334 -3.52 9.46 -4.95
C VAL A 334 -2.51 10.14 -5.88
N SER A 335 -1.25 10.00 -5.50
CA SER A 335 -0.09 10.28 -6.34
C SER A 335 0.86 9.09 -6.34
N ALA A 336 1.49 8.79 -7.48
CA ALA A 336 2.64 7.88 -7.52
C ALA A 336 3.87 8.61 -6.97
N ALA A 337 4.73 7.91 -6.25
CA ALA A 337 5.87 8.49 -5.57
C ALA A 337 7.15 7.75 -5.93
N GLU A 338 8.23 8.49 -6.17
CA GLU A 338 9.53 7.91 -6.44
C GLU A 338 10.66 8.87 -6.06
N GLY A 339 11.85 8.34 -5.78
CA GLY A 339 13.02 9.17 -5.58
C GLY A 339 14.26 8.41 -5.11
N VAL A 340 15.39 9.09 -5.12
CA VAL A 340 16.66 8.56 -4.60
C VAL A 340 16.89 9.06 -3.18
N PHE A 341 17.23 8.14 -2.28
CA PHE A 341 17.39 8.41 -0.85
C PHE A 341 18.78 8.00 -0.37
N LEU A 342 19.33 8.81 0.52
CA LEU A 342 20.32 8.32 1.48
C LEU A 342 19.55 7.68 2.64
N TYR A 343 19.75 6.38 2.83
CA TYR A 343 19.12 5.60 3.89
C TYR A 343 20.18 5.17 4.90
N ARG A 344 19.84 5.22 6.18
CA ARG A 344 20.66 4.71 7.28
C ARG A 344 19.90 3.59 7.97
N ASP A 345 20.44 2.40 7.88
CA ASP A 345 19.86 1.18 8.43
C ASP A 345 20.51 0.84 9.78
N VAL A 346 19.71 0.77 10.83
CA VAL A 346 20.12 0.34 12.18
C VAL A 346 19.90 -1.13 12.43
N CYS A 347 19.16 -1.81 11.56
CA CYS A 347 18.85 -3.21 11.67
C CYS A 347 19.84 -4.10 10.90
N ASP A 348 21.04 -3.58 10.61
CA ASP A 348 22.05 -4.37 9.92
C ASP A 348 22.63 -5.46 10.83
N PRO A 349 22.63 -6.74 10.40
CA PRO A 349 23.08 -7.87 11.22
C PRO A 349 24.57 -7.81 11.56
N THR A 350 25.36 -7.00 10.85
CA THR A 350 26.79 -6.80 11.18
C THR A 350 26.99 -5.91 12.41
N GLY A 351 25.95 -5.21 12.87
CA GLY A 351 26.02 -4.22 13.94
C GLY A 351 26.75 -2.93 13.54
N VAL A 352 27.19 -2.81 12.28
CA VAL A 352 27.74 -1.58 11.71
C VAL A 352 26.58 -0.82 11.09
N LEU A 353 26.43 0.44 11.49
CA LEU A 353 25.45 1.35 10.91
C LEU A 353 25.71 1.49 9.41
N ALA A 354 24.90 0.81 8.61
CA ALA A 354 25.03 0.82 7.17
C ALA A 354 24.33 2.05 6.62
N GLN A 355 25.03 2.78 5.76
CA GLN A 355 24.41 3.78 4.90
C GLN A 355 24.26 3.19 3.51
N SER A 356 23.15 3.47 2.85
CA SER A 356 22.92 3.06 1.48
C SER A 356 22.29 4.16 0.64
N ILE A 357 22.54 4.09 -0.66
CA ILE A 357 21.76 4.83 -1.64
C ILE A 357 20.68 3.90 -2.15
N ASP A 358 19.44 4.33 -1.99
CA ASP A 358 18.27 3.55 -2.33
C ASP A 358 17.40 4.30 -3.33
N VAL A 359 16.82 3.56 -4.28
CA VAL A 359 15.76 4.09 -5.15
C VAL A 359 14.44 3.55 -4.64
N PHE A 360 13.56 4.45 -4.23
CA PHE A 360 12.25 4.12 -3.69
C PHE A 360 11.15 4.40 -4.71
N TYR A 361 10.12 3.56 -4.67
CA TYR A 361 8.88 3.67 -5.43
C TYR A 361 7.69 3.35 -4.55
N GLY A 362 6.55 3.94 -4.84
CA GLY A 362 5.29 3.61 -4.18
C GLY A 362 4.25 4.68 -4.40
N ALA A 363 3.55 5.06 -3.34
CA ALA A 363 2.42 5.99 -3.44
C ALA A 363 2.38 7.00 -2.29
N VAL A 364 1.70 8.11 -2.56
CA VAL A 364 1.22 9.05 -1.56
C VAL A 364 -0.29 9.13 -1.64
N THR A 365 -0.98 8.95 -0.52
CA THR A 365 -2.44 9.11 -0.45
C THR A 365 -2.85 10.21 0.52
N GLN A 366 -4.00 10.86 0.25
CA GLN A 366 -4.56 11.92 1.09
C GLN A 366 -6.10 11.84 1.11
N GLY A 367 -6.71 11.89 2.28
CA GLY A 367 -8.16 11.73 2.41
C GLY A 367 -8.56 10.26 2.50
N GLY A 368 -9.77 9.93 2.04
CA GLY A 368 -10.37 8.62 2.23
C GLY A 368 -11.29 8.58 3.45
N TYR A 369 -11.40 7.42 4.08
CA TYR A 369 -12.18 7.26 5.31
C TYR A 369 -11.44 7.76 6.55
N LEU A 370 -12.20 8.00 7.63
CA LEU A 370 -11.62 8.48 8.88
C LEU A 370 -10.80 7.38 9.53
N VAL A 371 -9.50 7.59 9.67
CA VAL A 371 -8.59 6.68 10.36
C VAL A 371 -8.84 6.72 11.87
N LEU A 372 -8.99 5.55 12.47
CA LEU A 372 -9.20 5.37 13.89
C LEU A 372 -7.87 5.05 14.60
N PRO A 373 -7.52 5.76 15.68
CA PRO A 373 -6.30 5.49 16.43
C PRO A 373 -6.45 4.21 17.25
N THR A 374 -6.01 3.08 16.69
CA THR A 374 -6.08 1.75 17.34
C THR A 374 -4.81 1.37 18.11
N SER A 375 -3.69 2.06 17.85
CA SER A 375 -2.39 1.90 18.52
C SER A 375 -1.76 3.28 18.79
N PRO A 376 -0.90 3.45 19.82
CA PRO A 376 -0.12 4.68 20.01
C PRO A 376 0.84 4.99 18.85
N ILE A 377 1.12 4.05 17.95
CA ILE A 377 1.96 4.22 16.76
C ILE A 377 1.12 4.17 15.46
N ALA A 378 -0.17 3.81 15.57
CA ALA A 378 -1.10 3.77 14.44
C ALA A 378 -1.18 5.13 13.73
N PRO A 379 -1.51 5.13 12.43
CA PRO A 379 -1.71 6.37 11.73
C PRO A 379 -2.81 7.20 12.40
N THR A 380 -2.55 8.49 12.56
CA THR A 380 -3.48 9.46 13.17
C THR A 380 -4.03 10.44 12.15
N THR A 381 -3.65 10.25 10.89
CA THR A 381 -4.00 11.10 9.76
C THR A 381 -4.50 10.23 8.61
N ASP A 382 -5.10 10.87 7.63
CA ASP A 382 -5.53 10.28 6.36
C ASP A 382 -4.51 10.60 5.24
N ARG A 383 -3.24 10.82 5.60
CA ARG A 383 -2.17 11.25 4.67
C ARG A 383 -0.95 10.36 4.81
N PHE A 384 -0.77 9.48 3.85
CA PHE A 384 0.23 8.42 3.90
C PHE A 384 1.26 8.55 2.78
N ILE A 385 2.51 8.21 3.07
CA ILE A 385 3.57 7.97 2.10
C ILE A 385 4.03 6.54 2.31
N ASP A 386 3.92 5.68 1.30
CA ASP A 386 4.27 4.26 1.36
C ASP A 386 5.25 3.94 0.24
N LEU A 387 6.49 3.61 0.60
CA LEU A 387 7.60 3.44 -0.34
C LEU A 387 8.35 2.13 -0.09
N ALA A 388 8.59 1.40 -1.17
CA ALA A 388 9.48 0.26 -1.23
C ALA A 388 10.68 0.56 -2.10
N SER A 389 11.87 0.22 -1.59
CA SER A 389 13.08 0.24 -2.40
C SER A 389 12.97 -0.75 -3.57
N ASN A 390 13.48 -0.35 -4.73
CA ASN A 390 13.68 -1.21 -5.90
C ASN A 390 15.17 -1.25 -6.31
N TYR A 391 16.02 -0.60 -5.52
CA TYR A 391 17.47 -0.68 -5.62
C TYR A 391 18.03 -0.23 -4.28
N SER A 392 19.08 -0.90 -3.80
CA SER A 392 19.83 -0.48 -2.62
C SER A 392 21.30 -0.80 -2.82
N HIS A 393 22.17 0.17 -2.55
CA HIS A 393 23.61 0.02 -2.64
C HIS A 393 24.29 0.55 -1.38
N THR A 394 24.97 -0.33 -0.66
CA THR A 394 25.67 0.03 0.59
C THR A 394 26.91 0.87 0.32
N LEU A 395 27.02 2.01 1.00
CA LEU A 395 28.19 2.89 0.95
C LEU A 395 29.33 2.37 1.84
N PRO A 396 30.61 2.65 1.50
CA PRO A 396 31.08 3.59 0.47
C PRO A 396 31.39 2.95 -0.89
N ALA A 397 30.88 1.74 -1.17
CA ALA A 397 31.17 1.08 -2.44
C ALA A 397 30.65 1.91 -3.64
N PRO A 398 31.30 1.82 -4.82
CA PRO A 398 30.83 2.50 -6.02
C PRO A 398 29.47 1.97 -6.48
N VAL A 399 28.51 2.88 -6.70
CA VAL A 399 27.16 2.56 -7.18
C VAL A 399 27.21 1.76 -8.48
N THR A 400 26.47 0.65 -8.52
CA THR A 400 26.40 -0.25 -9.68
C THR A 400 25.12 -0.03 -10.47
N PHE A 401 25.23 0.23 -11.76
CA PHE A 401 24.10 0.36 -12.69
C PHE A 401 23.70 -0.99 -13.31
N PRO A 402 22.46 -1.17 -13.79
CA PRO A 402 21.35 -0.19 -13.79
C PRO A 402 20.64 -0.07 -12.43
N VAL A 403 20.06 1.10 -12.18
CA VAL A 403 19.29 1.42 -10.96
C VAL A 403 17.76 1.49 -11.21
N PHE A 404 17.33 1.54 -12.47
CA PHE A 404 15.92 1.63 -12.88
C PHE A 404 15.54 0.56 -13.92
N GLY A 405 14.24 0.48 -14.25
CA GLY A 405 13.75 -0.15 -15.48
C GLY A 405 13.17 -1.56 -15.35
N THR A 406 13.32 -2.22 -14.21
CA THR A 406 12.70 -3.53 -13.92
C THR A 406 12.47 -3.67 -12.44
N VAL A 407 11.53 -4.53 -12.05
CA VAL A 407 11.35 -4.92 -10.65
C VAL A 407 12.61 -5.59 -10.09
N LYS A 408 12.95 -5.24 -8.85
CA LYS A 408 14.01 -5.82 -8.03
C LYS A 408 13.49 -6.07 -6.61
N PRO A 409 14.16 -6.97 -5.86
CA PRO A 409 13.83 -7.21 -4.46
C PRO A 409 13.92 -5.92 -3.64
N THR A 410 12.96 -5.75 -2.75
CA THR A 410 12.95 -4.67 -1.75
C THR A 410 13.90 -5.00 -0.61
N LYS A 411 14.67 -4.02 -0.16
CA LYS A 411 15.54 -4.14 1.01
C LYS A 411 15.06 -3.27 2.17
N HIS A 412 14.62 -2.06 1.87
CA HIS A 412 14.09 -1.10 2.85
C HIS A 412 12.71 -0.60 2.45
N LEU A 413 11.92 -0.27 3.46
CA LEU A 413 10.59 0.32 3.41
C LEU A 413 10.57 1.64 4.18
N ILE A 414 9.85 2.62 3.66
CA ILE A 414 9.52 3.86 4.35
C ILE A 414 8.01 4.00 4.28
N TYR A 415 7.34 4.05 5.42
CA TYR A 415 5.92 4.31 5.51
C TYR A 415 5.70 5.37 6.60
N VAL A 416 5.29 6.58 6.18
CA VAL A 416 5.12 7.74 7.10
C VAL A 416 3.82 8.54 6.92
N ASN A 417 3.30 9.17 8.01
CA ASN A 417 2.22 10.17 7.95
C ASN A 417 2.81 11.56 7.67
N PHE A 418 2.04 12.49 7.07
CA PHE A 418 2.51 13.87 6.85
C PHE A 418 1.44 14.97 6.83
#